data_AF-A0A0G2AI52-F1
#
_entry.id   AF-A0A0G2AI52-F1
#
_cell.length_a   1.000
_cell.length_b   1.000
_cell.length_c   1.000
_cell.angle_alpha   90.00
_cell.angle_beta   90.00
_cell.angle_gamma   90.00
#
_symmetry.space_group_name_H-M   'P 1'
#
loop_
_entity.id
_entity.type
_entity.pdbx_description
1 polymer ?
#
loop_
_entity_poly.entity_id
_entity_poly.type
_entity_poly.pdbx_seq_one_letter_code
_entity_poly.pdbx_strand_id
1 'polypeptide(L)'
;MSFLTFGVGPSKLSAETAQDLRNAADLQIAEISHRSQAFAEISRRALGGLRTFLRIPDSYHILYTSSASEAMELTIQSTVEAASF
;
A
#
# COMPACT_ATOMS: atom_id res chain seq x y z
N MET A 1 11.96 25.79 -0.73
CA MET A 1 11.14 26.14 0.47
C MET A 1 10.73 24.86 1.18
N SER A 2 11.08 24.68 2.46
CA SER A 2 10.56 23.56 3.26
C SER A 2 9.20 23.95 3.83
N PHE A 3 8.11 23.40 3.27
CA PHE A 3 6.77 23.56 3.82
C PHE A 3 6.62 22.67 5.06
N LEU A 4 6.36 23.25 6.23
CA LEU A 4 6.00 22.55 7.46
C LEU A 4 4.48 22.44 7.52
N THR A 5 3.95 21.23 7.70
CA THR A 5 2.51 20.95 7.76
C THR A 5 2.19 20.00 8.90
N PHE A 6 1.04 20.21 9.52
CA PHE A 6 0.44 19.36 10.56
C PHE A 6 -0.85 18.69 10.08
N GLY A 7 -1.02 18.54 8.77
CA GLY A 7 -2.16 17.82 8.19
C GLY A 7 -2.23 16.38 8.70
N VAL A 8 -3.45 15.92 9.01
CA VAL A 8 -3.72 14.59 9.57
C VAL A 8 -3.90 13.50 8.51
N GLY A 9 -3.82 13.85 7.22
CA GLY A 9 -4.01 12.92 6.10
C GLY A 9 -4.51 13.64 4.85
N PRO A 10 -3.75 13.64 3.73
CA PRO A 10 -2.33 13.31 3.63
C PRO A 10 -1.45 14.14 4.59
N SER A 11 -0.28 13.61 4.97
CA SER A 11 0.65 14.24 5.92
C SER A 11 2.06 14.44 5.34
N LYS A 12 2.97 15.00 6.14
CA LYS A 12 4.34 15.31 5.73
C LYS A 12 5.13 14.02 5.43
N LEU A 13 5.69 13.91 4.23
CA LEU A 13 6.63 12.83 3.89
C LEU A 13 7.99 13.02 4.59
N SER A 14 8.62 11.91 4.98
CA SER A 14 10.02 11.91 5.45
C SER A 14 11.00 12.17 4.30
N ALA A 15 12.25 12.49 4.62
CA ALA A 15 13.29 12.71 3.62
C ALA A 15 13.57 11.42 2.81
N GLU A 16 13.55 10.28 3.49
CA GLU A 16 13.74 8.94 2.92
C GLU A 16 12.62 8.62 1.93
N THR A 17 11.34 8.76 2.33
CA THR A 17 10.21 8.51 1.41
C THR A 17 10.25 9.44 0.20
N ALA A 18 10.63 10.71 0.39
CA ALA A 18 10.79 11.62 -0.75
C ALA A 18 11.93 11.18 -1.69
N GLN A 19 13.00 10.58 -1.18
CA GLN A 19 14.07 10.02 -2.00
C GLN A 19 13.62 8.74 -2.71
N ASP A 20 12.87 7.87 -2.05
CA ASP A 20 12.32 6.65 -2.66
C ASP A 20 11.40 6.99 -3.84
N LEU A 21 10.58 8.04 -3.71
CA LEU A 21 9.72 8.52 -4.82
C LEU A 21 10.53 9.04 -6.02
N ARG A 22 11.67 9.72 -5.78
CA ARG A 22 12.59 10.12 -6.85
C ARG A 22 13.19 8.91 -7.54
N ASN A 23 13.70 7.96 -6.76
CA ASN A 23 14.26 6.72 -7.27
C ASN A 23 13.21 5.93 -8.10
N ALA A 24 11.95 5.91 -7.65
CA ALA A 24 10.86 5.24 -8.37
C ALA A 24 10.59 5.87 -9.75
N ALA A 25 10.74 7.19 -9.86
CA ALA A 25 10.63 7.90 -11.13
C ALA A 25 11.83 7.60 -12.05
N ASP A 26 13.06 7.62 -11.51
CA ASP A 26 14.27 7.30 -12.27
C ASP A 26 14.28 5.85 -12.77
N LEU A 27 13.72 4.93 -11.98
CA LEU A 27 13.52 3.52 -12.33
C LEU A 27 12.27 3.27 -13.20
N GLN A 28 11.53 4.32 -13.56
CA GLN A 28 10.32 4.26 -14.39
C GLN A 28 9.30 3.23 -13.88
N ILE A 29 9.16 3.08 -12.55
CA ILE A 29 8.31 2.05 -11.93
C ILE A 29 6.87 2.13 -12.44
N ALA A 30 6.36 3.35 -12.66
CA ALA A 30 5.00 3.59 -13.15
C ALA A 30 4.77 3.14 -14.61
N GLU A 31 5.83 2.90 -15.39
CA GLU A 31 5.75 2.41 -16.77
C GLU A 31 5.82 0.87 -16.84
N ILE A 32 6.22 0.23 -15.75
CA ILE A 32 6.32 -1.23 -15.67
C ILE A 32 4.92 -1.84 -15.66
N SER A 33 4.69 -2.83 -16.52
CA SER A 33 3.45 -3.59 -16.50
C SER A 33 3.23 -4.29 -15.16
N HIS A 34 2.04 -4.12 -14.58
CA HIS A 34 1.61 -4.78 -13.35
C HIS A 34 1.56 -6.33 -13.46
N ARG A 35 1.64 -6.88 -14.67
CA ARG A 35 1.70 -8.34 -14.91
C ARG A 35 3.13 -8.85 -15.13
N SER A 36 4.12 -7.96 -15.17
CA SER A 36 5.50 -8.34 -15.41
C SER A 36 6.13 -9.00 -14.18
N GLN A 37 7.17 -9.81 -14.40
CA GLN A 37 7.99 -10.36 -13.32
C GLN A 37 8.65 -9.27 -12.47
N ALA A 38 9.01 -8.14 -13.09
CA ALA A 38 9.60 -7.00 -12.39
C ALA A 38 8.63 -6.43 -11.35
N PHE A 39 7.37 -6.18 -11.72
CA PHE A 39 6.35 -5.73 -10.77
C PHE A 39 6.03 -6.79 -9.70
N ALA A 40 5.93 -8.06 -10.10
CA ALA A 40 5.68 -9.16 -9.17
C ALA A 40 6.74 -9.22 -8.06
N GLU A 41 8.01 -9.02 -8.40
CA GLU A 41 9.11 -8.99 -7.44
C GLU A 41 9.07 -7.75 -6.52
N ILE A 42 8.75 -6.56 -7.06
CA ILE A 42 8.56 -5.34 -6.26
C ILE A 42 7.44 -5.55 -5.23
N SER A 43 6.29 -6.06 -5.67
CA SER A 43 5.14 -6.33 -4.82
C SER A 43 5.46 -7.39 -3.74
N ARG A 44 6.12 -8.50 -4.13
CA ARG A 44 6.54 -9.55 -3.20
C ARG A 44 7.45 -9.02 -2.10
N ARG A 45 8.42 -8.16 -2.45
CA ARG A 45 9.34 -7.54 -1.49
C ARG A 45 8.62 -6.57 -0.56
N ALA A 46 7.70 -5.76 -1.08
CA ALA A 46 6.91 -4.83 -0.28
C ALA A 46 6.03 -5.57 0.75
N LEU A 47 5.28 -6.58 0.32
CA LEU A 47 4.44 -7.40 1.21
C LEU A 47 5.27 -8.20 2.22
N GLY A 48 6.41 -8.75 1.82
CA GLY A 48 7.33 -9.45 2.73
C GLY A 48 7.95 -8.53 3.78
N GLY A 49 8.29 -7.30 3.39
CA GLY A 49 8.74 -6.26 4.32
C GLY A 49 7.66 -5.91 5.35
N LEU A 50 6.42 -5.71 4.90
CA LEU A 50 5.29 -5.40 5.79
C LEU A 50 5.01 -6.55 6.77
N ARG A 51 4.99 -7.80 6.28
CA ARG A 51 4.84 -9.00 7.11
C ARG A 51 5.89 -9.05 8.21
N THR A 52 7.16 -8.80 7.86
CA THR A 52 8.27 -8.82 8.80
C THR A 52 8.17 -7.69 9.82
N PHE A 53 7.92 -6.46 9.34
CA PHE A 53 7.85 -5.27 10.17
C PHE A 53 6.71 -5.32 11.20
N LEU A 54 5.52 -5.76 10.78
CA LEU A 54 4.34 -5.88 11.63
C LEU A 54 4.21 -7.25 12.32
N ARG A 55 5.14 -8.18 12.09
CA ARG A 55 5.14 -9.55 12.64
C ARG A 55 3.84 -10.32 12.33
N ILE A 56 3.38 -10.25 11.08
CA ILE A 56 2.11 -10.86 10.65
C ILE A 56 2.28 -12.39 10.52
N PRO A 57 1.44 -13.22 11.17
CA PRO A 57 1.53 -14.68 11.09
C PRO A 57 1.22 -15.22 9.69
N ASP A 58 1.78 -16.38 9.33
CA ASP A 58 1.60 -17.01 8.01
C ASP A 58 0.14 -17.41 7.71
N SER A 59 -0.71 -17.52 8.74
CA SER A 59 -2.15 -17.77 8.60
C SER A 59 -2.95 -16.56 8.11
N TYR A 60 -2.31 -15.41 7.88
CA TYR A 60 -2.95 -14.19 7.36
C TYR A 60 -2.47 -13.89 5.94
N HIS A 61 -3.37 -13.37 5.12
CA HIS A 61 -3.03 -12.77 3.82
C HIS A 61 -2.98 -11.23 3.93
N ILE A 62 -2.15 -10.60 3.08
CA ILE A 62 -2.06 -9.14 2.95
C ILE A 62 -2.56 -8.78 1.56
N LEU A 63 -3.53 -7.86 1.49
CA LEU A 63 -4.16 -7.41 0.25
C LEU A 63 -3.96 -5.91 0.07
N TYR A 64 -3.82 -5.47 -1.18
CA TYR A 64 -3.88 -4.06 -1.53
C TYR A 64 -5.34 -3.66 -1.82
N THR A 65 -5.75 -2.51 -1.32
CA THR A 65 -7.03 -1.85 -1.65
C THR A 65 -6.74 -0.41 -2.08
N SER A 66 -7.69 0.22 -2.76
CA SER A 66 -7.59 1.61 -3.22
C SER A 66 -7.66 2.61 -2.07
N SER A 67 -8.35 2.27 -0.98
CA SER A 67 -8.46 3.11 0.23
C SER A 67 -8.93 2.32 1.45
N ALA A 68 -8.89 2.97 2.63
CA ALA A 68 -9.49 2.43 3.83
C ALA A 68 -11.02 2.32 3.74
N SER A 69 -11.68 3.29 3.08
CA SER A 69 -13.14 3.26 2.88
C SER A 69 -13.57 2.10 1.99
N GLU A 70 -12.83 1.83 0.91
CA GLU A 70 -13.06 0.65 0.07
C GLU A 70 -12.83 -0.65 0.86
N ALA A 71 -11.77 -0.72 1.68
CA ALA A 71 -11.53 -1.90 2.52
C ALA A 71 -12.70 -2.18 3.48
N MET A 72 -13.34 -1.14 4.04
CA MET A 72 -14.54 -1.30 4.86
C MET A 72 -15.70 -1.87 4.05
N GLU A 73 -15.93 -1.36 2.84
CA GLU A 73 -16.98 -1.85 1.94
C GLU A 73 -16.74 -3.31 1.55
N LEU A 74 -15.53 -3.66 1.11
CA LEU A 74 -15.15 -5.02 0.72
C LEU A 74 -15.30 -6.00 1.89
N THR A 75 -14.97 -5.58 3.12
CA THR A 75 -15.14 -6.40 4.31
C THR A 75 -16.62 -6.75 4.49
N ILE A 76 -17.51 -5.77 4.44
CA ILE A 76 -18.95 -6.00 4.58
C ILE A 76 -19.46 -6.90 3.45
N GLN A 77 -19.14 -6.58 2.20
CA GLN A 77 -19.58 -7.35 1.03
C GLN A 77 -19.09 -8.81 1.04
N SER A 78 -17.91 -9.07 1.63
CA SER A 78 -17.31 -10.40 1.63
C SER A 78 -17.67 -11.24 2.85
N THR A 79 -18.04 -10.62 3.98
CA THR A 79 -18.21 -11.33 5.26
C THR A 79 -19.59 -11.21 5.89
N VAL A 80 -20.51 -10.44 5.32
CA VAL A 80 -21.88 -10.28 5.81
C VAL A 80 -22.84 -10.91 4.80
N GLU A 81 -23.51 -12.00 5.20
CA GLU A 81 -24.44 -12.73 4.33
C GLU A 81 -25.80 -12.04 4.20
N ALA A 82 -26.31 -11.44 5.28
CA ALA A 82 -27.64 -10.84 5.34
C ALA A 82 -27.57 -9.36 5.73
N ALA A 83 -28.27 -8.50 4.98
CA ALA A 83 -28.48 -7.11 5.35
C ALA A 83 -29.72 -6.98 6.27
N SER A 84 -29.68 -6.05 7.22
CA SER A 84 -30.87 -5.66 7.99
C SER A 84 -31.74 -4.72 7.14
N PHE A 85 -33.06 -4.91 7.20
CA PHE A 85 -34.07 -4.10 6.52
C PHE A 85 -34.48 -2.87 7.34
#